data_AF-A0A5C5YWV0-F1
#
_entry.id   AF-A0A5C5YWV0-F1
#
_cell.length_a   1.000
_cell.length_b   1.000
_cell.length_c   1.000
_cell.angle_alpha   90.00
_cell.angle_beta   90.00
_cell.angle_gamma   90.00
#
_symmetry.space_group_name_H-M   'P 1'
#
loop_
_entity.id
_entity.type
_entity.pdbx_description
1 polymer ?
#
loop_
_entity_poly.entity_id
_entity_poly.type
_entity_poly.pdbx_seq_one_letter_code
_entity_poly.pdbx_strand_id
1 'polypeptide(L)'
;MPSELPQHYIGQLEIRDDGVQVLHRTNWTAIAETNPDLVEPPPRMARNPATGKPMLLQPHMLPRDYRVVQLGDEFIGSFEWSFYEYDTVADDDLGVVLVSAAQGHEDAIRSMAVRFAATMNAQFTIDHSLVLGKRCENVAEPRDAPESSS
;
A
#
# COMPACT_ATOMS: atom_id res chain seq x y z
N MET A 1 11.00 14.79 -15.43
CA MET A 1 10.05 13.70 -15.73
C MET A 1 9.34 13.34 -14.43
N PRO A 2 8.03 13.03 -14.40
CA PRO A 2 7.44 12.51 -13.17
C PRO A 2 7.96 11.07 -13.01
N SER A 3 8.83 10.83 -12.03
CA SER A 3 9.20 9.48 -11.63
C SER A 3 8.09 8.97 -10.71
N GLU A 4 7.00 8.49 -11.30
CA GLU A 4 6.22 7.49 -10.59
C GLU A 4 7.18 6.32 -10.36
N LEU A 5 7.51 6.07 -9.09
CA LEU A 5 8.33 4.93 -8.72
C LEU A 5 7.56 3.69 -9.19
N PRO A 6 8.17 2.78 -9.98
CA PRO A 6 7.48 1.62 -10.50
C PRO A 6 7.20 0.64 -9.37
N GLN A 7 6.10 0.89 -8.66
CA GLN A 7 5.60 0.07 -7.57
C GLN A 7 4.16 -0.33 -7.87
N HIS A 8 3.76 -1.46 -7.31
CA HIS A 8 2.40 -1.94 -7.38
C HIS A 8 1.90 -2.25 -5.98
N TYR A 9 0.60 -2.08 -5.79
CA TYR A 9 -0.07 -2.39 -4.54
C TYR A 9 -0.02 -3.91 -4.26
N ILE A 10 0.28 -4.28 -3.03
CA ILE A 10 0.41 -5.69 -2.59
C ILE A 10 -0.48 -6.04 -1.40
N GLY A 11 -1.14 -5.07 -0.78
CA GLY A 11 -2.02 -5.30 0.35
C GLY A 11 -2.15 -4.10 1.28
N GLN A 12 -2.79 -4.29 2.42
CA GLN A 12 -3.07 -3.22 3.38
C GLN A 12 -2.90 -3.67 4.82
N LEU A 13 -2.57 -2.71 5.69
CA LEU A 13 -2.63 -2.86 7.15
C LEU A 13 -4.00 -2.38 7.63
N GLU A 14 -4.68 -3.23 8.38
CA GLU A 14 -6.01 -2.96 8.94
C GLU A 14 -6.16 -3.63 10.31
N ILE A 15 -6.88 -2.98 11.23
CA ILE A 15 -7.39 -3.63 12.44
C ILE A 15 -8.86 -3.91 12.19
N ARG A 16 -9.29 -5.17 12.32
CA ARG A 16 -10.71 -5.55 12.26
C ARG A 16 -11.17 -5.97 13.65
N ASP A 17 -12.09 -5.22 14.24
CA ASP A 17 -12.77 -5.56 15.49
C ASP A 17 -14.25 -5.79 15.18
N ASP A 18 -14.74 -7.03 15.33
CA ASP A 18 -16.10 -7.45 14.95
C ASP A 18 -16.54 -7.04 13.52
N GLY A 19 -15.59 -6.94 12.59
CA GLY A 19 -15.83 -6.53 11.20
C GLY A 19 -15.83 -5.02 10.96
N VAL A 20 -15.64 -4.22 12.02
CA VAL A 20 -15.41 -2.77 11.94
C VAL A 20 -13.91 -2.53 11.85
N GLN A 21 -13.51 -1.68 10.91
CA GLN A 21 -12.13 -1.25 10.82
C GLN A 21 -11.86 -0.18 11.88
N VAL A 22 -10.74 -0.28 12.61
CA VAL A 22 -10.44 0.61 13.76
C VAL A 22 -8.98 1.06 13.80
N LEU A 23 -8.27 0.97 12.69
CA LEU A 23 -6.91 1.51 12.64
C LEU A 23 -6.99 3.03 12.61
N HIS A 24 -6.40 3.66 13.62
CA HIS A 24 -6.28 5.10 13.78
C HIS A 24 -5.03 5.65 13.08
N ARG A 25 -5.12 6.84 12.51
CA ARG A 25 -4.00 7.50 11.83
C ARG A 25 -2.86 7.80 12.78
N THR A 26 -3.15 8.17 14.02
CA THR A 26 -2.13 8.39 15.05
C THR A 26 -1.22 7.16 15.23
N ASN A 27 -1.78 5.95 15.23
CA ASN A 27 -0.99 4.71 15.32
C ASN A 27 -0.01 4.57 14.14
N TRP A 28 -0.47 4.85 12.92
CA TRP A 28 0.40 4.83 11.74
C TRP A 28 1.50 5.90 11.83
N THR A 29 1.12 7.14 12.15
CA THR A 29 2.07 8.25 12.22
C THR A 29 3.17 8.02 13.25
N ALA A 30 2.86 7.39 14.40
CA ALA A 30 3.85 7.04 15.40
C ALA A 30 4.93 6.07 14.87
N ILE A 31 4.56 5.10 14.02
CA ILE A 31 5.52 4.21 13.35
C ILE A 31 6.31 4.98 12.29
N ALA A 32 5.62 5.75 11.44
CA ALA A 32 6.22 6.54 10.38
C ALA A 32 7.21 7.62 10.88
N GLU A 33 7.13 7.99 12.15
CA GLU A 33 8.04 8.93 12.82
C GLU A 33 9.29 8.30 13.39
N THR A 34 9.15 7.07 13.90
CA THR A 34 10.19 6.45 14.72
C THR A 34 10.98 5.38 13.97
N ASN A 35 10.44 4.87 12.86
CA ASN A 35 11.09 3.80 12.13
C ASN A 35 12.15 4.33 11.14
N PRO A 36 13.43 3.93 11.30
CA PRO A 36 14.51 4.41 10.42
C PRO A 36 14.47 3.82 9.00
N ASP A 37 13.75 2.71 8.77
CA ASP A 37 13.58 2.11 7.44
C ASP A 37 12.56 2.90 6.59
N LEU A 38 11.78 3.79 7.21
CA LEU A 38 10.78 4.62 6.57
C LEU A 38 11.33 6.03 6.34
N VAL A 39 11.52 6.39 5.08
CA VAL A 39 12.06 7.70 4.70
C VAL A 39 11.00 8.56 4.02
N GLU A 40 11.28 9.87 3.97
CA GLU A 40 10.45 10.78 3.20
C GLU A 40 10.57 10.48 1.70
N PRO A 41 9.44 10.50 0.96
CA PRO A 41 9.48 10.37 -0.49
C PRO A 41 10.28 11.52 -1.12
N PRO A 42 10.81 11.37 -2.34
CA PRO A 42 11.41 12.48 -3.04
C PRO A 42 10.36 13.57 -3.35
N PRO A 43 10.74 14.86 -3.39
CA PRO A 43 9.84 15.94 -3.79
C PRO A 43 9.20 15.68 -5.15
N ARG A 44 7.91 16.01 -5.29
CA ARG A 44 7.15 15.79 -6.52
C ARG A 44 6.67 17.12 -7.09
N MET A 45 6.61 17.18 -8.42
CA MET A 45 5.94 18.29 -9.10
C MET A 45 4.46 17.97 -9.22
N ALA A 46 3.63 18.85 -8.66
CA ALA A 46 2.18 18.83 -8.82
C ALA A 46 1.69 20.09 -9.55
N ARG A 47 0.38 20.22 -9.68
CA ARG A 47 -0.27 21.44 -10.15
C ARG A 47 -1.20 21.96 -9.07
N ASN A 48 -1.14 23.27 -8.84
CA ASN A 48 -2.10 23.93 -7.99
C ASN A 48 -3.50 23.83 -8.64
N PRO A 49 -4.52 23.27 -7.98
CA PRO A 49 -5.81 23.01 -8.60
C PRO A 49 -6.60 24.29 -8.92
N ALA A 50 -6.38 25.38 -8.16
CA ALA A 50 -7.06 26.65 -8.39
C ALA A 50 -6.47 27.45 -9.57
N THR A 51 -5.17 27.29 -9.85
CA THR A 51 -4.43 28.13 -10.81
C THR A 51 -3.81 27.37 -11.98
N GLY A 52 -3.76 26.04 -11.92
CA GLY A 52 -3.09 25.16 -12.90
C GLY A 52 -1.56 25.26 -12.93
N LYS A 53 -0.97 26.17 -12.15
CA LYS A 53 0.48 26.42 -12.13
C LYS A 53 1.24 25.26 -11.49
N PRO A 54 2.44 24.92 -11.98
CA PRO A 54 3.30 23.94 -11.33
C PRO A 54 3.61 24.35 -9.89
N MET A 55 3.60 23.39 -8.98
CA MET A 55 4.04 23.57 -7.59
C MET A 55 4.90 22.38 -7.17
N LEU A 56 5.92 22.65 -6.35
CA LEU A 56 6.73 21.60 -5.74
C LEU A 56 6.05 21.16 -4.45
N LEU A 57 5.64 19.89 -4.38
CA LEU A 57 5.20 19.27 -3.14
C LEU A 57 6.44 18.83 -2.38
N GLN A 58 6.75 19.57 -1.33
CA GLN A 58 7.81 19.19 -0.41
C GLN A 58 7.26 18.15 0.58
N PRO A 59 7.95 17.01 0.77
CA PRO A 59 7.48 15.91 1.61
C PRO A 59 7.17 16.33 3.05
N HIS A 60 7.97 17.22 3.64
CA HIS A 60 7.76 17.75 4.99
C HIS A 60 6.52 18.65 5.12
N MET A 61 5.93 19.10 4.00
CA MET A 61 4.68 19.87 3.99
C MET A 61 3.45 18.98 3.84
N LEU A 62 3.64 17.69 3.54
CA LEU A 62 2.59 16.71 3.50
C LEU A 62 2.53 16.00 4.86
N PRO A 63 1.33 15.62 5.33
CA PRO A 63 1.24 14.80 6.53
C PRO A 63 2.05 13.51 6.36
N ARG A 64 2.45 12.89 7.48
CA ARG A 64 3.27 11.66 7.50
C ARG A 64 2.54 10.41 7.01
N ASP A 65 1.47 10.62 6.27
CA ASP A 65 0.61 9.65 5.64
C ASP A 65 1.36 8.80 4.64
N TYR A 66 2.39 9.35 3.99
CA TYR A 66 3.16 8.63 2.98
C TYR A 66 4.63 8.48 3.34
N ARG A 67 5.13 7.24 3.33
CA ARG A 67 6.52 6.88 3.55
C ARG A 67 7.00 5.88 2.52
N VAL A 68 8.27 5.97 2.16
CA VAL A 68 8.90 5.03 1.21
C VAL A 68 9.98 4.23 1.93
N VAL A 69 10.28 3.06 1.37
CA VAL A 69 11.40 2.22 1.80
C VAL A 69 12.47 2.29 0.73
N GLN A 70 13.71 2.52 1.17
CA GLN A 70 14.88 2.52 0.31
C GLN A 70 15.87 1.44 0.74
N LEU A 71 16.49 0.79 -0.24
CA LEU A 71 17.63 -0.10 -0.06
C LEU A 71 18.83 0.51 -0.79
N GLY A 72 19.73 1.16 -0.04
CA GLY A 72 20.73 2.04 -0.64
C GLY A 72 20.04 3.22 -1.34
N ASP A 73 20.33 3.41 -2.62
CA ASP A 73 19.71 4.46 -3.46
C ASP A 73 18.45 3.98 -4.20
N GLU A 74 18.05 2.71 -4.03
CA GLU A 74 16.91 2.11 -4.72
C GLU A 74 15.62 2.23 -3.90
N PHE A 75 14.53 2.66 -4.53
CA PHE A 75 13.19 2.62 -3.93
C PHE A 75 12.59 1.24 -4.10
N ILE A 76 12.27 0.58 -2.98
CA ILE A 76 11.80 -0.82 -2.99
C ILE A 76 10.34 -0.98 -2.59
N GLY A 77 9.72 0.07 -2.04
CA GLY A 77 8.28 0.06 -1.72
C GLY A 77 7.82 1.30 -0.97
N SER A 78 6.56 1.29 -0.54
CA SER A 78 5.96 2.37 0.22
C SER A 78 4.76 1.96 1.05
N PHE A 79 4.44 2.83 1.99
CA PHE A 79 3.32 2.75 2.92
C PHE A 79 2.56 4.07 2.87
N GLU A 80 1.26 4.01 2.61
CA GLU A 80 0.40 5.18 2.45
C GLU A 80 -0.88 5.06 3.27
N TRP A 81 -1.14 6.06 4.11
CA TRP A 81 -2.41 6.19 4.82
C TRP A 81 -3.54 6.52 3.84
N SER A 82 -4.61 5.73 3.91
CA SER A 82 -5.86 6.02 3.20
C SER A 82 -7.00 6.12 4.22
N PHE A 83 -7.54 7.32 4.35
CA PHE A 83 -8.69 7.65 5.18
C PHE A 83 -9.99 7.05 4.62
N TYR A 84 -10.88 6.60 5.50
CA TYR A 84 -12.27 6.32 5.12
C TYR A 84 -13.31 7.01 5.99
N GLU A 85 -13.05 7.20 7.29
CA GLU A 85 -14.00 7.80 8.24
C GLU A 85 -13.27 8.54 9.35
N TYR A 86 -13.94 9.54 9.92
CA TYR A 86 -13.45 10.27 11.09
C TYR A 86 -14.10 9.75 12.36
N ASP A 87 -13.31 9.27 13.31
CA ASP A 87 -13.80 8.88 14.63
C ASP A 87 -13.98 10.11 15.52
N THR A 88 -15.23 10.53 15.67
CA THR A 88 -15.60 11.66 16.54
C THR A 88 -15.37 11.42 18.03
N VAL A 89 -15.24 10.17 18.48
CA VAL A 89 -15.00 9.83 19.90
C VAL A 89 -13.51 9.93 20.21
N ALA A 90 -12.66 9.39 19.33
CA ALA A 90 -11.21 9.47 19.46
C ALA A 90 -10.61 10.80 18.94
N ASP A 91 -11.41 11.63 18.26
CA ASP A 91 -10.97 12.84 17.57
C ASP A 91 -9.85 12.55 16.55
N ASP A 92 -9.95 11.41 15.84
CA ASP A 92 -8.90 10.90 14.96
C ASP A 92 -9.44 10.26 13.67
N ASP A 93 -8.61 10.25 12.65
CA ASP A 93 -8.88 9.64 11.35
C ASP A 93 -8.80 8.11 11.45
N LEU A 94 -9.80 7.42 10.92
CA LEU A 94 -9.77 5.98 10.69
C LEU A 94 -9.42 5.66 9.24
N GLY A 95 -8.65 4.60 9.04
CA GLY A 95 -8.08 4.29 7.73
C GLY A 95 -7.46 2.91 7.61
N VAL A 96 -6.86 2.70 6.44
CA VAL A 96 -5.89 1.62 6.16
C VAL A 96 -4.52 2.24 5.96
N VAL A 97 -3.47 1.43 6.08
CA VAL A 97 -2.18 1.72 5.44
C VAL A 97 -2.05 0.85 4.21
N LEU A 98 -2.11 1.44 3.02
CA LEU A 98 -1.85 0.80 1.75
C LEU A 98 -0.36 0.49 1.63
N VAL A 99 -0.04 -0.72 1.17
CA VAL A 99 1.33 -1.21 1.03
C VAL A 99 1.61 -1.47 -0.45
N SER A 100 2.67 -0.87 -0.96
CA SER A 100 3.14 -1.07 -2.34
C SER A 100 4.59 -1.53 -2.37
N ALA A 101 4.95 -2.36 -3.34
CA ALA A 101 6.31 -2.84 -3.54
C ALA A 101 6.78 -2.62 -4.98
N ALA A 102 8.07 -2.35 -5.13
CA ALA A 102 8.74 -2.47 -6.42
C ALA A 102 8.84 -3.95 -6.81
N GLN A 103 8.85 -4.21 -8.12
CA GLN A 103 8.94 -5.58 -8.65
C GLN A 103 10.18 -6.29 -8.12
N GLY A 104 10.00 -7.49 -7.54
CA GLY A 104 11.08 -8.30 -6.97
C GLY A 104 11.42 -8.01 -5.50
N HIS A 105 10.76 -7.02 -4.88
CA HIS A 105 10.94 -6.65 -3.47
C HIS A 105 9.70 -6.94 -2.61
N GLU A 106 8.72 -7.68 -3.13
CA GLU A 106 7.43 -7.94 -2.48
C GLU A 106 7.59 -8.64 -1.13
N ASP A 107 8.51 -9.59 -1.02
CA ASP A 107 8.76 -10.33 0.23
C ASP A 107 9.44 -9.47 1.30
N ALA A 108 10.33 -8.55 0.90
CA ALA A 108 10.97 -7.61 1.81
C ALA A 108 9.92 -6.64 2.38
N ILE A 109 9.10 -6.05 1.51
CA ILE A 109 8.03 -5.13 1.93
C ILE A 109 6.96 -5.87 2.74
N ARG A 110 6.57 -7.09 2.36
CA ARG A 110 5.65 -7.93 3.15
C ARG A 110 6.20 -8.19 4.56
N SER A 111 7.48 -8.50 4.68
CA SER A 111 8.11 -8.72 5.98
C SER A 111 8.05 -7.46 6.84
N MET A 112 8.29 -6.28 6.26
CA MET A 112 8.14 -5.00 6.97
C MET A 112 6.68 -4.73 7.37
N ALA A 113 5.74 -4.95 6.45
CA ALA A 113 4.31 -4.78 6.69
C ALA A 113 3.82 -5.65 7.85
N VAL A 114 4.24 -6.91 7.92
CA VAL A 114 3.92 -7.82 9.03
C VAL A 114 4.49 -7.31 10.37
N ARG A 115 5.72 -6.76 10.39
CA ARG A 115 6.28 -6.16 11.61
C ARG A 115 5.48 -4.94 12.06
N PHE A 116 5.14 -4.04 11.14
CA PHE A 116 4.35 -2.85 11.48
C PHE A 116 2.93 -3.20 11.93
N ALA A 117 2.32 -4.20 11.27
CA ALA A 117 1.04 -4.76 11.70
C ALA A 117 1.11 -5.21 13.16
N ALA A 118 2.13 -6.00 13.52
CA ALA A 118 2.32 -6.48 14.89
C ALA A 118 2.49 -5.32 15.90
N THR A 119 3.21 -4.25 15.54
CA THR A 119 3.37 -3.06 16.41
C THR A 119 2.06 -2.31 16.65
N MET A 120 1.18 -2.23 15.64
CA MET A 120 -0.11 -1.55 15.74
C MET A 120 -1.25 -2.46 16.23
N ASN A 121 -0.96 -3.72 16.58
CA ASN A 121 -1.98 -4.74 16.78
C ASN A 121 -2.97 -4.86 15.60
N ALA A 122 -2.44 -4.71 14.39
CA ALA A 122 -3.15 -4.81 13.12
C ALA A 122 -2.80 -6.12 12.41
N GLN A 123 -3.45 -6.34 11.28
CA GLN A 123 -3.18 -7.44 10.36
C GLN A 123 -2.72 -6.87 9.02
N PHE A 124 -1.80 -7.57 8.36
CA PHE A 124 -1.48 -7.32 6.97
C PHE A 124 -2.29 -8.27 6.08
N THR A 125 -3.18 -7.71 5.28
CA THR A 125 -4.01 -8.47 4.34
C THR A 125 -3.44 -8.29 2.94
N ILE A 126 -3.07 -9.40 2.30
CA ILE A 126 -2.63 -9.41 0.90
C ILE A 126 -3.87 -9.28 0.02
N ASP A 127 -3.86 -8.29 -0.87
CA ASP A 127 -4.89 -8.17 -1.88
C ASP A 127 -4.44 -8.88 -3.16
N HIS A 128 -4.96 -10.10 -3.35
CA HIS A 128 -4.67 -10.90 -4.54
C HIS A 128 -5.44 -10.41 -5.79
N SER A 129 -6.39 -9.48 -5.66
CA SER A 129 -7.19 -8.99 -6.80
C SER A 129 -6.36 -8.21 -7.82
N LEU A 130 -5.21 -7.66 -7.40
CA LEU A 130 -4.27 -6.91 -8.26
C LEU A 130 -3.05 -7.73 -8.71
N VAL A 131 -2.88 -8.96 -8.20
CA VAL A 131 -1.79 -9.88 -8.61
C VAL A 131 -2.08 -10.56 -9.97
N LEU A 132 -3.33 -10.50 -10.46
CA LEU A 132 -3.75 -11.12 -11.73
C LEU A 132 -3.70 -10.17 -12.93
N GLY A 133 -2.51 -9.60 -13.16
CA GLY A 133 -2.09 -9.08 -14.48
C GLY A 133 -1.44 -10.14 -15.38
N LYS A 134 -1.50 -11.43 -15.02
CA LYS A 134 -0.95 -12.55 -15.82
C LYS A 134 -2.04 -13.56 -16.16
N ARG A 135 -2.48 -13.49 -17.42
CA ARG A 135 -3.06 -14.56 -18.26
C ARG A 135 -4.07 -15.50 -17.58
N CYS A 136 -5.35 -15.16 -17.71
CA CYS A 136 -6.33 -16.20 -18.03
C CYS A 136 -6.12 -16.63 -19.49
N GLU A 137 -5.07 -17.41 -19.77
CA GLU A 137 -5.11 -18.28 -20.95
C GLU A 137 -6.12 -19.36 -20.62
N ASN A 138 -7.28 -19.29 -21.28
CA ASN A 138 -8.28 -20.36 -21.28
C ASN A 138 -7.58 -21.65 -21.72
N VAL A 139 -7.19 -22.48 -20.75
CA VAL A 139 -6.97 -23.90 -21.02
C VAL A 139 -8.35 -24.47 -21.25
N ALA A 140 -8.78 -24.45 -22.51
CA ALA A 140 -9.89 -25.28 -22.95
C ALA A 140 -9.48 -26.72 -22.65
N GLU A 141 -10.15 -27.35 -21.69
CA GLU A 141 -10.05 -28.79 -21.46
C GLU A 141 -10.32 -29.52 -22.79
N PRO A 142 -9.44 -30.45 -23.22
CA PRO A 142 -9.80 -31.35 -24.29
C PRO A 142 -10.97 -32.21 -23.81
N ARG A 143 -12.14 -32.02 -24.41
CA ARG A 143 -13.27 -32.93 -24.24
C ARG A 143 -12.86 -34.30 -24.77
N ASP A 144 -12.73 -35.25 -23.87
CA ASP A 144 -12.61 -36.67 -24.20
C ASP A 144 -13.75 -37.08 -25.14
N ALA A 145 -13.38 -37.75 -26.23
CA ALA A 145 -14.31 -38.35 -27.17
C ALA A 145 -14.98 -39.57 -26.52
N PRO A 146 -16.29 -39.77 -26.68
CA PRO A 146 -16.96 -40.95 -26.16
C PRO A 146 -16.55 -42.19 -26.95
N GLU A 147 -16.01 -43.19 -26.26
CA GLU A 147 -15.89 -44.55 -26.75
C GLU A 147 -17.30 -45.10 -27.06
N SER A 148 -17.61 -45.31 -28.33
CA SER A 148 -18.72 -46.18 -28.73
C SER A 148 -18.22 -47.61 -28.82
N SER A 149 -18.65 -48.41 -27.84
CA SER A 149 -18.67 -49.86 -27.93
C SER A 149 -19.91 -50.31 -28.69
N SER A 150 -19.72 -51.03 -29.80
CA SER A 150 -20.50 -52.19 -30.26
C SER A 150 -19.83 -52.83 -31.46
#